data_AF-A0A2R6E1L1-F1
#
_entry.id   AF-A0A2R6E1L1-F1
#
_cell.length_a   1.000
_cell.length_b   1.000
_cell.length_c   1.000
_cell.angle_alpha   90.00
_cell.angle_beta   90.00
_cell.angle_gamma   90.00
#
_symmetry.space_group_name_H-M   'P 1'
#
loop_
_entity.id
_entity.type
_entity.pdbx_description
1 polymer ?
#
loop_
_entity_poly.entity_id
_entity_poly.type
_entity_poly.pdbx_seq_one_letter_code
_entity_poly.pdbx_strand_id
1 'polypeptide(L)'
;MYAGELTVAQERAIDDILTAMKQYDTTREYFRVQYLQTQFIRFTFWILLTGLPALLVAHYASGTIGTGVLPGTTLGVANLLWFESATFAFTMLPVTVITSFVARIVALALTSVFPGPLTLSASEE
;
A
#
# COMPACT_ATOMS: atom_id res chain seq x y z
N MET A 1 -39.76 41.90 9.96
CA MET A 1 -38.44 42.05 10.61
C MET A 1 -38.46 41.26 11.92
N TYR A 2 -38.50 39.92 11.84
CA TYR A 2 -38.36 39.05 13.02
C TYR A 2 -36.88 38.66 13.08
N ALA A 3 -36.05 39.58 13.58
CA ALA A 3 -34.77 39.18 14.13
C ALA A 3 -35.11 38.49 15.46
N GLY A 4 -35.39 37.19 15.38
CA GLY A 4 -35.63 36.38 16.57
C GLY A 4 -34.34 36.35 17.36
N GLU A 5 -34.29 37.12 18.45
CA GLU A 5 -33.25 37.01 19.47
C GLU A 5 -33.31 35.57 19.99
N LEU A 6 -32.31 34.78 19.59
CA LEU A 6 -32.10 33.47 20.19
C LEU A 6 -31.89 33.71 21.69
N THR A 7 -32.63 32.97 22.50
CA THR A 7 -32.34 32.96 23.93
C THR A 7 -30.95 32.38 24.15
N VAL A 8 -30.24 32.83 25.19
CA VAL A 8 -28.89 32.37 25.53
C VAL A 8 -28.79 30.83 25.59
N ALA A 9 -29.88 30.16 26.00
CA ALA A 9 -29.96 28.70 26.01
C ALA A 9 -29.97 28.06 24.61
N GLN A 10 -30.64 28.70 23.64
CA GLN A 10 -30.69 28.24 22.25
C GLN A 10 -29.36 28.47 21.54
N GLU A 11 -28.72 29.61 21.77
CA GLU A 11 -27.40 29.91 21.22
C GLU A 11 -26.35 28.90 21.72
N ARG A 12 -26.38 28.58 23.02
CA ARG A 12 -25.51 27.56 23.63
C ARG A 12 -25.77 26.15 23.09
N ALA A 13 -27.04 25.78 22.91
CA ALA A 13 -27.39 24.48 22.32
C ALA A 13 -26.94 24.34 20.85
N ILE A 14 -26.97 25.43 20.08
CA ILE A 14 -26.45 25.45 18.70
C ILE A 14 -24.93 25.28 18.69
N ASP A 15 -24.22 25.94 19.61
CA ASP A 15 -22.75 25.86 19.70
C ASP A 15 -22.27 24.45 20.11
N ASP A 16 -23.01 23.78 21.01
CA ASP A 16 -22.77 22.37 21.37
C ASP A 16 -22.94 21.43 20.16
N ILE A 17 -23.99 21.62 19.36
CA ILE A 17 -24.21 20.83 18.13
C ILE A 17 -23.09 21.09 17.12
N LEU A 18 -22.68 22.35 16.94
CA LEU A 18 -21.61 22.72 16.02
C LEU A 18 -20.27 22.07 16.45
N THR A 19 -20.01 22.03 17.76
CA THR A 19 -18.85 21.38 18.35
C THR A 19 -18.87 19.88 18.11
N ALA A 20 -20.02 19.22 18.33
CA ALA A 20 -20.19 17.80 18.05
C ALA A 20 -20.01 17.48 16.55
N MET A 21 -20.51 18.32 15.64
CA MET A 21 -20.34 18.14 14.20
C MET A 21 -18.88 18.29 13.75
N LYS A 22 -18.12 19.22 14.34
CA LYS A 22 -16.67 19.38 14.08
C LYS A 22 -15.85 18.15 14.53
N GLN A 23 -16.20 17.56 15.67
CA GLN A 23 -15.57 16.32 16.13
C GLN A 23 -15.87 15.14 15.20
N TYR A 24 -17.08 15.09 14.65
CA TYR A 24 -17.47 14.07 13.68
C TYR A 24 -16.69 14.19 12.36
N ASP A 25 -16.44 15.40 11.88
CA ASP A 25 -15.65 15.65 10.67
C ASP A 25 -14.19 15.19 10.83
N THR A 26 -13.57 15.53 11.96
CA THR A 26 -12.21 15.09 12.33
C THR A 26 -12.11 13.56 12.36
N THR A 27 -13.10 12.90 12.95
CA THR A 27 -13.15 11.45 13.08
C THR A 27 -13.35 10.76 11.72
N ARG A 28 -14.22 11.31 10.87
CA ARG A 28 -14.45 10.81 9.51
C ARG A 28 -13.20 10.89 8.65
N GLU A 29 -12.46 12.00 8.73
CA GLU A 29 -11.23 12.16 7.96
C GLU A 29 -10.14 11.19 8.42
N TYR A 30 -10.03 10.94 9.73
CA TYR A 30 -9.13 9.91 10.27
C TYR A 30 -9.43 8.51 9.71
N PHE A 31 -10.69 8.08 9.77
CA PHE A 31 -11.09 6.78 9.20
C PHE A 31 -10.87 6.70 7.69
N ARG A 32 -11.09 7.81 6.96
CA ARG A 32 -10.85 7.88 5.52
C ARG A 32 -9.39 7.62 5.18
N VAL A 33 -8.46 8.28 5.88
CA VAL A 33 -7.02 8.11 5.65
C VAL A 33 -6.58 6.68 5.97
N GLN A 34 -7.01 6.13 7.10
CA GLN A 34 -6.68 4.76 7.50
C GLN A 34 -7.20 3.72 6.51
N TYR A 35 -8.44 3.90 6.03
CA TYR A 35 -9.03 3.04 5.01
C TYR A 35 -8.21 3.09 3.72
N LEU A 36 -7.89 4.29 3.22
CA LEU A 36 -7.09 4.44 2.01
C LEU A 36 -5.73 3.78 2.15
N GLN A 37 -5.02 4.01 3.26
CA GLN A 37 -3.71 3.38 3.52
C GLN A 37 -3.80 1.84 3.46
N THR A 38 -4.79 1.25 4.12
CA THR A 38 -5.00 -0.20 4.07
C THR A 38 -5.31 -0.67 2.66
N GLN A 39 -6.15 0.03 1.89
CA GLN A 39 -6.44 -0.34 0.51
C GLN A 39 -5.21 -0.22 -0.40
N PHE A 40 -4.38 0.81 -0.24
CA PHE A 40 -3.12 0.95 -0.98
C PHE A 40 -2.17 -0.22 -0.70
N ILE A 41 -2.00 -0.59 0.57
CA ILE A 41 -1.17 -1.73 0.97
C ILE A 41 -1.70 -3.01 0.34
N ARG A 42 -3.00 -3.27 0.47
CA ARG A 42 -3.64 -4.47 -0.13
C ARG A 42 -3.48 -4.49 -1.65
N PHE A 43 -3.63 -3.36 -2.32
CA PHE A 43 -3.44 -3.23 -3.76
C PHE A 43 -2.00 -3.56 -4.18
N THR A 44 -1.00 -3.02 -3.47
CA THR A 44 0.41 -3.36 -3.71
C THR A 44 0.67 -4.85 -3.49
N PHE A 45 0.09 -5.46 -2.45
CA PHE A 45 0.18 -6.90 -2.23
C PHE A 45 -0.40 -7.72 -3.39
N TRP A 46 -1.54 -7.31 -3.95
CA TRP A 46 -2.12 -7.98 -5.11
C TRP A 46 -1.27 -7.83 -6.37
N ILE A 47 -0.66 -6.67 -6.60
CA ILE A 47 0.31 -6.50 -7.69
C ILE A 47 1.51 -7.45 -7.51
N LEU A 48 2.03 -7.56 -6.29
CA LEU A 48 3.13 -8.49 -6.00
C LEU A 48 2.73 -9.95 -6.25
N LEU A 49 1.58 -10.35 -5.70
CA LEU A 49 1.09 -11.73 -5.76
C LEU A 49 0.75 -12.15 -7.19
N THR A 50 0.29 -11.22 -8.04
CA THR A 50 0.02 -11.46 -9.46
C THR A 50 1.28 -11.39 -10.32
N GLY A 51 2.28 -10.59 -9.93
CA GLY A 51 3.56 -10.49 -10.63
C GLY A 51 4.40 -11.76 -10.57
N LEU A 52 4.41 -12.45 -9.42
CA LEU A 52 5.14 -13.72 -9.23
C LEU A 52 4.76 -14.83 -10.24
N PRO A 53 3.48 -15.22 -10.40
CA PRO A 53 3.09 -16.24 -11.38
C PRO A 53 3.29 -15.77 -12.82
N ALA A 54 3.09 -14.48 -13.13
CA ALA A 54 3.39 -13.94 -14.45
C ALA A 54 4.88 -14.11 -14.81
N LEU A 55 5.76 -13.93 -13.84
CA LEU A 55 7.20 -14.15 -13.94
C LEU A 55 7.56 -15.60 -14.22
N LEU A 56 6.93 -16.54 -13.51
CA LEU A 56 7.12 -17.96 -13.73
C LEU A 56 6.69 -18.38 -15.14
N VAL A 57 5.56 -17.84 -15.62
CA VAL A 57 5.09 -18.08 -16.99
C VAL A 57 6.06 -17.51 -18.02
N ALA A 58 6.56 -16.29 -17.82
CA ALA A 58 7.54 -15.67 -18.71
C ALA A 58 8.86 -16.45 -18.76
N HIS A 59 9.35 -16.91 -17.61
CA HIS A 59 10.54 -17.75 -17.53
C HIS A 59 10.33 -19.11 -18.20
N TYR A 60 9.21 -19.79 -17.92
CA TYR A 60 8.87 -21.06 -18.55
C TYR A 60 8.77 -20.93 -20.08
N ALA A 61 8.19 -19.84 -20.57
CA ALA A 61 8.13 -19.54 -22.00
C ALA A 61 9.53 -19.37 -22.61
N SER A 62 10.49 -18.76 -21.89
CA SER A 62 11.88 -18.67 -22.33
C SER A 62 12.53 -20.05 -22.53
N GLY A 63 12.17 -21.04 -21.72
CA GLY A 63 12.67 -22.42 -21.85
C GLY A 63 12.14 -23.17 -23.07
N THR A 64 11.11 -22.65 -23.75
CA THR A 64 10.57 -23.26 -24.98
C THR A 64 11.38 -22.92 -26.24
N ILE A 65 12.37 -22.03 -26.12
CA ILE A 65 13.25 -21.63 -27.22
C ILE A 65 14.14 -22.84 -27.61
N GLY A 66 14.07 -23.24 -28.88
CA GLY A 66 14.83 -24.38 -29.40
C GLY A 66 16.35 -24.17 -29.32
N THR A 67 17.10 -25.25 -29.10
CA THR A 67 18.56 -25.25 -28.94
C THR A 67 19.35 -24.72 -30.15
N GLY A 68 18.70 -24.61 -31.32
CA GLY A 68 19.28 -24.04 -32.54
C GLY A 68 19.26 -22.51 -32.64
N VAL A 69 18.60 -21.80 -31.71
CA VAL A 69 18.43 -20.34 -31.79
C VAL A 69 19.71 -19.59 -31.38
N LEU A 70 20.42 -20.08 -30.37
CA LEU A 70 21.70 -19.54 -29.89
C LEU A 70 22.75 -20.66 -29.84
N PRO A 71 23.31 -21.05 -31.00
CA PRO A 71 24.30 -22.11 -31.05
C PRO A 71 25.64 -21.66 -30.42
N GLY A 72 26.43 -22.64 -30.00
CA GLY A 72 27.78 -22.46 -29.47
C GLY A 72 27.87 -22.44 -27.94
N THR A 73 29.11 -22.38 -27.47
CA THR A 73 29.45 -22.44 -26.05
C THR A 73 30.39 -21.30 -25.69
N THR A 74 30.09 -20.60 -24.60
CA THR A 74 30.96 -19.57 -24.01
C THR A 74 31.38 -20.05 -22.64
N LEU A 75 32.70 -20.08 -22.38
CA LEU A 75 33.27 -20.54 -21.11
C LEU A 75 32.86 -21.99 -20.74
N GLY A 76 32.64 -22.85 -21.73
CA GLY A 76 32.19 -24.23 -21.52
C GLY A 76 30.70 -24.38 -21.19
N VAL A 77 29.94 -23.28 -21.19
CA VAL A 77 28.49 -23.26 -20.95
C VAL A 77 27.76 -22.87 -22.23
N ALA A 78 26.61 -23.49 -22.50
CA ALA A 78 25.80 -23.18 -23.69
C ALA A 78 25.35 -21.71 -23.70
N ASN A 79 25.47 -21.05 -24.86
CA ASN A 79 25.05 -19.65 -25.02
C ASN A 79 23.57 -19.43 -24.68
N LEU A 80 22.74 -20.43 -24.96
CA LEU A 80 21.32 -20.42 -24.59
C LEU A 80 21.11 -20.35 -23.07
N LEU A 81 21.93 -21.05 -22.28
CA LEU A 81 21.82 -21.03 -20.82
C LEU A 81 22.23 -19.67 -20.24
N TRP A 82 23.25 -19.03 -20.82
CA TRP A 82 23.63 -17.67 -20.48
C TRP A 82 22.48 -16.69 -20.72
N PHE A 83 21.83 -16.77 -21.88
CA PHE A 83 20.68 -15.95 -22.22
C PHE A 83 19.51 -16.18 -21.25
N GLU A 84 19.12 -17.43 -21.04
CA GLU A 84 18.02 -17.79 -20.14
C GLU A 84 18.27 -17.30 -18.72
N SER A 85 19.48 -17.47 -18.20
CA SER A 85 19.88 -17.01 -16.87
C SER A 85 19.82 -15.48 -16.75
N ALA A 86 20.31 -14.77 -17.77
CA ALA A 86 20.26 -13.31 -17.81
C ALA A 86 18.81 -12.81 -17.87
N THR A 87 17.98 -13.38 -18.76
CA THR A 87 16.55 -13.07 -18.87
C THR A 87 15.83 -13.31 -17.54
N PHE A 88 16.08 -14.44 -16.88
CA PHE A 88 15.51 -14.73 -15.56
C PHE A 88 15.93 -13.69 -14.52
N ALA A 89 17.22 -13.35 -14.45
CA ALA A 89 17.73 -12.35 -13.52
C ALA A 89 17.09 -10.96 -13.74
N PHE A 90 16.98 -10.51 -15.00
CA PHE A 90 16.33 -9.24 -15.34
C PHE A 90 14.84 -9.25 -14.99
N THR A 91 14.15 -10.36 -15.24
CA THR A 91 12.71 -10.45 -14.94
C THR A 91 12.47 -10.45 -13.42
N MET A 92 13.40 -10.94 -12.61
CA MET A 92 13.31 -10.96 -11.14
C MET A 92 13.45 -9.57 -10.47
N LEU A 93 14.06 -8.59 -11.16
CA LEU A 93 14.28 -7.23 -10.62
C LEU A 93 13.00 -6.55 -10.12
N PRO A 94 11.93 -6.39 -10.93
CA PRO A 94 10.70 -5.72 -10.49
C PRO A 94 10.04 -6.41 -9.29
N VAL A 95 9.99 -7.74 -9.27
CA VAL A 95 9.44 -8.48 -8.12
C VAL A 95 10.25 -8.26 -6.86
N THR A 96 11.58 -8.24 -6.96
CA THR A 96 12.46 -7.99 -5.82
C THR A 96 12.21 -6.59 -5.24
N VAL A 97 12.07 -5.57 -6.10
CA VAL A 97 11.77 -4.18 -5.69
C VAL A 97 10.43 -4.09 -4.98
N ILE A 98 9.36 -4.67 -5.56
CA ILE A 98 8.03 -4.65 -4.96
C ILE A 98 8.02 -5.42 -3.64
N THR A 99 8.68 -6.57 -3.58
CA THR A 99 8.81 -7.39 -2.37
C THR A 99 9.50 -6.60 -1.25
N SER A 100 10.61 -5.93 -1.55
CA SER A 100 11.33 -5.08 -0.60
C SER A 100 10.45 -3.94 -0.07
N PHE A 101 9.70 -3.29 -0.95
CA PHE A 101 8.76 -2.23 -0.57
C PHE A 101 7.65 -2.75 0.35
N VAL A 102 7.04 -3.88 0.02
CA VAL A 102 6.02 -4.54 0.84
C VAL A 102 6.58 -4.95 2.20
N ALA A 103 7.77 -5.55 2.23
CA ALA A 103 8.43 -5.93 3.48
C ALA A 103 8.70 -4.71 4.37
N ARG A 104 9.12 -3.58 3.79
CA ARG A 104 9.32 -2.32 4.52
C ARG A 104 8.00 -1.79 5.09
N ILE A 105 6.91 -1.82 4.33
CA ILE A 105 5.58 -1.42 4.82
C ILE A 105 5.15 -2.31 5.99
N VAL A 106 5.29 -3.63 5.87
CA VAL A 106 4.93 -4.57 6.93
C VAL A 106 5.79 -4.35 8.16
N ALA A 107 7.11 -4.16 7.99
CA ALA A 107 8.01 -3.86 9.10
C ALA A 107 7.61 -2.57 9.82
N LEU A 108 7.28 -1.51 9.08
CA LEU A 108 6.76 -0.26 9.64
C LEU A 108 5.41 -0.47 10.35
N ALA A 109 4.50 -1.25 9.76
CA ALA A 109 3.20 -1.53 10.35
C ALA A 109 3.31 -2.35 11.65
N LEU A 110 4.23 -3.31 11.71
CA LEU A 110 4.50 -4.13 12.88
C LEU A 110 5.26 -3.37 13.98
N THR A 111 6.05 -2.35 13.62
CA THR A 111 6.79 -1.51 14.59
C THR A 111 6.03 -0.25 15.00
N SER A 112 5.06 0.18 14.22
CA SER A 112 4.14 1.28 14.54
C SER A 112 3.15 0.84 15.62
N VAL A 113 3.59 0.87 16.88
CA VAL A 113 2.69 1.14 18.01
C VAL A 113 2.11 2.52 17.75
N PHE A 114 0.95 2.59 17.10
CA PHE A 114 0.21 3.83 16.93
C PHE A 114 -0.03 4.42 18.33
N PRO A 115 0.52 5.60 18.69
CA PRO A 115 -0.18 6.45 19.63
C PRO A 115 -1.44 6.88 18.88
N GLY A 116 -2.57 6.23 19.14
CA GLY A 116 -3.84 6.70 18.61
C GLY A 116 -4.04 8.15 19.06
N PRO A 117 -4.57 9.06 18.20
CA PRO A 117 -4.88 10.44 18.58
C PRO A 117 -5.99 10.55 19.65
N LEU A 118 -6.51 9.42 20.14
CA LEU A 118 -7.39 9.30 21.29
C LEU A 118 -6.61 9.29 22.61
N THR A 119 -5.52 10.06 22.74
CA THR A 119 -5.20 10.56 24.08
C THR A 119 -6.32 11.53 24.42
N LEU A 120 -7.34 11.00 25.08
CA LEU A 120 -8.39 11.78 25.72
C LEU A 120 -7.70 12.98 26.38
N SER A 121 -7.93 14.18 25.87
CA SER A 121 -7.92 15.37 26.72
C SER A 121 -9.09 15.17 27.67
N ALA A 122 -8.90 14.28 28.65
CA ALA A 122 -9.76 14.14 29.79
C ALA A 122 -9.69 15.50 30.46
N SER A 123 -10.73 16.31 30.22
CA SER A 123 -11.28 17.24 31.17
C SER A 123 -10.24 17.77 32.17
N GLU A 124 -9.46 18.76 31.76
CA GLU A 124 -8.94 19.69 32.75
C GLU A 124 -10.14 20.53 33.20
N GLU A 125 -10.59 20.20 34.41
CA GLU A 125 -11.53 20.93 35.25
C GLU A 125 -11.04 22.36 35.53
#